data_AF-A0A180GUE3-F1
#
_entry.id   AF-A0A180GUE3-F1
#
_cell.length_a   1.000
_cell.length_b   1.000
_cell.length_c   1.000
_cell.angle_alpha   90.00
_cell.angle_beta   90.00
_cell.angle_gamma   90.00
#
_symmetry.space_group_name_H-M   'P 1'
#
loop_
_entity.id
_entity.type
_entity.pdbx_description
1 polymer ?
#
loop_
_entity_poly.entity_id
_entity_poly.type
_entity_poly.pdbx_seq_one_letter_code
_entity_poly.pdbx_strand_id
1 'polypeptide(L)'
;MSSGNVGIHSSHIMFHRAQRDYERLQESYNQWLKKREKTKQDILKQIASINEAALDAKKSAKLSKLKAQLSAFEEEEAEVPDAELLQHSPHARPCHRPAYRKLAFENALKQSEEKKRLAEDVYNAAQLAKQASAPVPSEPAAEPAEAEAQEAPPPTPEAATSSVPRPMSRIKKLDAYLTKLESGRGMTKTFAPERQSPTYGKWSLRAGTFQPGRDKPASSS
;
A
#
# COMPACT_ATOMS: atom_id res chain seq x y z
N MET A 1 19.66 -0.73 27.69
CA MET A 1 18.96 -0.52 26.40
C MET A 1 18.66 0.95 26.27
N SER A 2 19.43 1.70 25.49
CA SER A 2 19.18 3.12 25.25
C SER A 2 18.37 3.25 23.97
N SER A 3 17.04 3.19 24.07
CA SER A 3 16.16 3.63 22.99
C SER A 3 16.47 5.10 22.77
N GLY A 4 17.21 5.42 21.70
CA GLY A 4 17.53 6.78 21.34
C GLY A 4 16.23 7.56 21.29
N ASN A 5 16.23 8.71 21.95
CA ASN A 5 15.07 9.56 22.17
C ASN A 5 14.37 9.81 20.81
N VAL A 6 13.33 9.03 20.48
CA VAL A 6 12.59 9.20 19.23
C VAL A 6 11.94 10.57 19.33
N GLY A 7 12.51 11.54 18.64
CA GLY A 7 12.07 12.91 18.73
C GLY A 7 10.58 13.00 18.41
N ILE A 8 9.82 13.62 19.30
CA ILE A 8 8.35 13.77 19.20
C ILE A 8 7.96 14.31 17.81
N HIS A 9 8.73 15.26 17.31
CA HIS A 9 8.56 15.82 15.96
C HIS A 9 8.67 14.76 14.85
N SER A 10 9.63 13.85 14.92
CA SER A 10 9.79 12.76 13.94
C SER A 10 8.62 11.78 14.01
N SER A 11 8.22 11.36 15.21
CA SER A 11 7.07 10.47 15.39
C SER A 11 5.75 11.10 14.91
N HIS A 12 5.57 12.41 15.15
CA HIS A 12 4.42 13.19 14.69
C HIS A 12 4.34 13.23 13.16
N ILE A 13 5.44 13.58 12.48
CA ILE A 13 5.51 13.62 11.01
C ILE A 13 5.15 12.25 10.43
N MET A 14 5.66 11.17 11.02
CA MET A 14 5.43 9.82 10.51
C MET A 14 3.99 9.35 10.71
N PHE A 15 3.38 9.67 11.85
CA PHE A 15 1.96 9.40 12.10
C PHE A 15 1.08 10.10 11.07
N HIS A 16 1.25 11.41 10.88
CA HIS A 16 0.46 12.16 9.89
C HIS A 16 0.74 11.74 8.45
N ARG A 17 1.98 11.34 8.13
CA ARG A 17 2.28 10.74 6.82
C ARG A 17 1.54 9.42 6.63
N ALA A 18 1.57 8.53 7.62
CA ALA A 18 0.88 7.24 7.54
C ALA A 18 -0.64 7.42 7.42
N GLN A 19 -1.20 8.38 8.14
CA GLN A 19 -2.62 8.76 8.02
C GLN A 19 -2.96 9.26 6.61
N ARG A 20 -2.19 10.21 6.08
CA ARG A 20 -2.42 10.76 4.74
C ARG A 20 -2.28 9.68 3.65
N ASP A 21 -1.30 8.79 3.79
CA ASP A 21 -1.10 7.71 2.82
C ASP A 21 -2.28 6.71 2.85
N TYR A 22 -2.84 6.42 4.03
CA TYR A 22 -4.07 5.63 4.19
C TYR A 22 -5.28 6.29 3.52
N GLU A 23 -5.51 7.57 3.79
CA GLU A 23 -6.63 8.33 3.20
C GLU A 23 -6.52 8.38 1.67
N ARG A 24 -5.33 8.68 1.15
CA ARG A 24 -5.07 8.70 -0.30
C ARG A 24 -5.30 7.34 -0.96
N LEU A 25 -4.93 6.24 -0.29
CA LEU A 25 -5.16 4.89 -0.80
C LEU A 25 -6.66 4.65 -0.99
N GLN A 26 -7.48 4.97 0.02
CA GLN A 26 -8.93 4.87 -0.06
C GLN A 26 -9.53 5.75 -1.14
N GLU A 27 -9.12 7.02 -1.21
CA GLU A 27 -9.58 7.96 -2.25
C GLU A 27 -9.28 7.44 -3.66
N SER A 28 -8.06 6.93 -3.89
CA SER A 28 -7.64 6.43 -5.20
C SER A 28 -8.47 5.22 -5.65
N TYR A 29 -8.80 4.33 -4.72
CA TYR A 29 -9.64 3.17 -4.99
C TYR A 29 -11.10 3.58 -5.25
N ASN A 30 -11.63 4.50 -4.44
CA ASN A 30 -12.98 5.04 -4.61
C ASN A 30 -13.15 5.78 -5.95
N GLN A 31 -12.14 6.54 -6.39
CA GLN A 31 -12.14 7.16 -7.71
C GLN A 31 -12.18 6.13 -8.84
N TRP A 32 -11.44 5.03 -8.69
CA TRP A 32 -11.48 3.95 -9.67
C TRP A 32 -12.86 3.25 -9.71
N LEU A 33 -13.45 2.95 -8.55
CA LEU A 33 -14.81 2.40 -8.46
C LEU A 33 -15.84 3.31 -9.14
N LYS A 34 -15.81 4.62 -8.84
CA LYS A 34 -16.69 5.60 -9.47
C LYS A 34 -16.56 5.64 -10.99
N LYS A 35 -15.33 5.56 -11.52
CA LYS A 35 -15.08 5.51 -12.97
C LYS A 35 -15.67 4.24 -13.58
N ARG A 36 -15.45 3.09 -12.95
CA ARG A 36 -15.96 1.80 -13.44
C ARG A 36 -17.49 1.77 -13.43
N GLU A 37 -18.10 2.18 -12.33
CA GLU A 37 -19.56 2.26 -12.18
C GLU A 37 -20.18 3.20 -13.22
N LYS A 38 -19.55 4.36 -13.45
CA LYS A 38 -19.97 5.27 -14.52
C LYS A 38 -19.94 4.59 -15.89
N THR A 39 -18.88 3.85 -16.22
CA THR A 39 -18.81 3.11 -17.48
C THR A 39 -19.92 2.05 -17.60
N LYS A 40 -20.20 1.31 -16.52
CA LYS A 40 -21.31 0.34 -16.47
C LYS A 40 -22.66 1.02 -16.72
N GLN A 41 -22.92 2.14 -16.05
CA GLN A 41 -24.14 2.93 -16.24
C GLN A 41 -24.25 3.53 -17.65
N ASP A 42 -23.16 3.99 -18.23
CA ASP A 42 -23.15 4.53 -19.59
C ASP A 42 -23.47 3.44 -20.62
N ILE A 43 -22.98 2.20 -20.43
CA ILE A 43 -23.35 1.03 -21.24
C ILE A 43 -24.85 0.73 -21.10
N LEU A 44 -25.37 0.68 -19.86
CA LEU A 44 -26.79 0.43 -19.60
C LEU A 44 -27.70 1.49 -20.24
N LYS A 45 -27.33 2.77 -20.14
CA LYS A 45 -28.06 3.87 -20.80
C LYS A 45 -28.05 3.73 -22.33
N GLN A 46 -26.93 3.34 -22.92
CA GLN A 46 -26.86 3.09 -24.36
C GLN A 46 -27.73 1.90 -24.78
N ILE A 47 -27.79 0.83 -23.98
CA ILE A 47 -28.67 -0.32 -24.24
C ILE A 47 -30.13 0.13 -24.17
N ALA A 48 -30.53 0.86 -23.13
CA ALA A 48 -31.90 1.36 -22.97
C ALA A 48 -32.31 2.26 -24.16
N SER A 49 -31.45 3.22 -24.53
CA SER A 49 -31.69 4.12 -25.66
C SER A 49 -31.85 3.38 -27.00
N ILE A 50 -31.12 2.29 -27.21
CA ILE A 50 -31.27 1.48 -28.44
C ILE A 50 -32.57 0.65 -28.39
N ASN A 51 -32.97 0.14 -27.22
CA ASN A 51 -34.21 -0.62 -27.06
C ASN A 51 -35.46 0.23 -27.29
N GLU A 52 -35.43 1.51 -26.90
CA GLU A 52 -36.53 2.46 -27.12
C GLU A 52 -36.62 2.93 -28.58
N ALA A 53 -35.55 2.80 -29.35
CA ALA A 53 -35.51 3.15 -30.76
C ALA A 53 -35.93 1.98 -31.65
N ALA A 54 -36.46 2.27 -32.85
CA ALA A 54 -36.70 1.23 -33.85
C ALA A 54 -35.38 0.49 -34.18
N LEU A 55 -35.40 -0.84 -33.98
CA LEU A 55 -34.24 -1.71 -34.19
C LEU A 55 -33.98 -1.90 -35.68
N ASP A 56 -32.89 -1.32 -36.16
CA ASP A 56 -32.30 -1.65 -37.45
C ASP A 56 -31.12 -2.64 -37.27
N ALA A 57 -30.64 -3.22 -38.38
CA ALA A 57 -29.54 -4.19 -38.34
C ALA A 57 -28.25 -3.64 -37.68
N LYS A 58 -27.97 -2.33 -37.82
CA LYS A 58 -26.78 -1.69 -37.24
C LYS A 58 -26.93 -1.53 -35.72
N LYS A 59 -28.11 -1.12 -35.26
CA LYS A 59 -28.47 -1.01 -33.84
C LYS A 59 -28.50 -2.38 -33.16
N SER A 60 -29.00 -3.41 -33.84
CA SER A 60 -28.98 -4.79 -33.35
C SER A 60 -27.55 -5.29 -33.09
N ALA A 61 -26.64 -5.11 -34.05
CA ALA A 61 -25.24 -5.48 -33.87
C ALA A 61 -24.56 -4.68 -32.73
N LYS A 62 -24.84 -3.38 -32.63
CA LYS A 62 -24.33 -2.54 -31.53
C LYS A 62 -24.86 -2.99 -30.18
N LEU A 63 -26.15 -3.31 -30.08
CA LEU A 63 -26.79 -3.79 -28.86
C LEU A 63 -26.20 -5.13 -28.42
N SER A 64 -25.98 -6.06 -29.33
CA SER A 64 -25.29 -7.33 -29.05
C SER A 64 -23.90 -7.09 -28.45
N LYS A 65 -23.12 -6.17 -29.05
CA LYS A 65 -21.79 -5.79 -28.54
C LYS A 65 -21.86 -5.17 -27.14
N LEU A 66 -22.82 -4.27 -26.88
CA LEU A 66 -22.98 -3.65 -25.56
C LEU A 66 -23.40 -4.67 -24.49
N LYS A 67 -24.28 -5.62 -24.83
CA LYS A 67 -24.65 -6.71 -23.92
C LYS A 67 -23.46 -7.63 -23.60
N ALA A 68 -22.64 -7.95 -24.60
CA ALA A 68 -21.42 -8.71 -24.39
C ALA A 68 -20.42 -7.96 -23.50
N GLN A 69 -20.29 -6.64 -23.67
CA GLN A 69 -19.47 -5.82 -22.78
C GLN A 69 -20.01 -5.80 -21.35
N LEU A 70 -21.33 -5.72 -21.16
CA LEU A 70 -21.94 -5.79 -19.83
C LEU A 70 -21.68 -7.15 -19.15
N SER A 71 -21.85 -8.26 -19.88
CA SER A 71 -21.55 -9.61 -19.40
C SER A 71 -20.10 -9.72 -18.94
N ALA A 72 -19.15 -9.23 -19.75
CA ALA A 72 -17.73 -9.24 -19.39
C ALA A 72 -17.44 -8.42 -18.11
N PHE A 73 -18.13 -7.29 -17.90
CA PHE A 73 -17.99 -6.50 -16.68
C PHE A 73 -18.45 -7.27 -15.44
N GLU A 74 -19.55 -8.02 -15.55
CA GLU A 74 -20.13 -8.82 -14.46
C GLU A 74 -19.29 -10.07 -14.18
N GLU A 75 -18.80 -10.73 -15.23
CA GLU A 75 -17.88 -11.87 -15.12
C GLU A 75 -16.56 -11.47 -14.43
N GLU A 76 -15.98 -10.33 -14.80
CA GLU A 76 -14.78 -9.78 -14.14
C GLU A 76 -15.02 -9.40 -12.67
N GLU A 77 -16.25 -9.05 -12.29
CA GLU A 77 -16.65 -8.73 -10.91
C GLU A 77 -16.89 -10.00 -10.08
N ALA A 78 -17.36 -11.07 -10.71
CA ALA A 78 -17.57 -12.38 -10.11
C ALA A 78 -16.29 -13.23 -10.03
N GLU A 79 -15.22 -12.86 -10.75
CA GLU A 79 -13.95 -13.57 -10.75
C GLU A 79 -13.35 -13.64 -9.32
N VAL A 80 -12.96 -14.84 -8.92
CA VAL A 80 -12.26 -15.06 -7.65
C VAL A 80 -10.76 -14.85 -7.90
N PRO A 81 -10.10 -13.88 -7.24
CA PRO A 81 -8.69 -13.61 -7.47
C PRO A 81 -7.81 -14.65 -6.79
N ASP A 82 -6.76 -15.09 -7.49
CA ASP A 82 -5.70 -15.91 -6.90
C ASP A 82 -4.72 -15.02 -6.12
N ALA A 83 -4.67 -15.25 -4.81
CA ALA A 83 -3.80 -14.50 -3.91
C ALA A 83 -2.31 -14.80 -4.13
N GLU A 84 -1.96 -16.03 -4.50
CA GLU A 84 -0.57 -16.44 -4.72
C GLU A 84 -0.03 -15.78 -6.00
N LEU A 85 -0.83 -15.75 -7.06
CA LEU A 85 -0.47 -15.06 -8.29
C LEU A 85 -0.20 -13.58 -8.05
N LEU A 86 -1.03 -12.91 -7.24
CA LEU A 86 -0.83 -11.50 -6.92
C LEU A 86 0.47 -11.27 -6.11
N GLN A 87 0.82 -12.19 -5.22
CA GLN A 87 2.03 -12.11 -4.41
C GLN A 87 3.30 -12.34 -5.22
N HIS A 88 3.30 -13.34 -6.11
CA HIS A 88 4.48 -13.74 -6.88
C HIS A 88 4.66 -12.96 -8.19
N SER A 89 3.56 -12.54 -8.82
CA SER A 89 3.58 -11.84 -10.10
C SER A 89 2.58 -10.67 -10.14
N PRO A 90 2.80 -9.62 -9.33
CA PRO A 90 1.88 -8.48 -9.25
C PRO A 90 1.73 -7.70 -10.56
N HIS A 91 2.65 -7.88 -11.51
CA HIS A 91 2.64 -7.24 -12.83
C HIS A 91 2.08 -8.14 -13.94
N ALA A 92 1.59 -9.34 -13.60
CA ALA A 92 0.95 -10.19 -14.58
C ALA A 92 -0.36 -9.57 -15.08
N ARG A 93 -0.69 -9.82 -16.35
CA ARG A 93 -1.93 -9.30 -16.97
C ARG A 93 -3.20 -9.60 -16.16
N PRO A 94 -3.39 -10.81 -15.60
CA PRO A 94 -4.58 -11.10 -14.76
C PRO A 94 -4.67 -10.18 -13.54
N CYS A 95 -3.55 -9.76 -12.95
CA CYS A 95 -3.52 -8.90 -11.77
C CYS A 95 -4.05 -7.48 -12.02
N HIS A 96 -4.27 -7.09 -13.27
CA HIS A 96 -4.90 -5.83 -13.64
C HIS A 96 -6.44 -5.90 -13.66
N ARG A 97 -7.02 -7.10 -13.52
CA ARG A 97 -8.47 -7.27 -13.49
C ARG A 97 -9.08 -6.72 -12.19
N PRO A 98 -10.38 -6.38 -12.20
CA PRO A 98 -11.09 -5.81 -11.04
C PRO A 98 -10.95 -6.62 -9.75
N ALA A 99 -11.11 -7.94 -9.82
CA ALA A 99 -10.98 -8.85 -8.68
C ALA A 99 -9.60 -8.75 -8.01
N TYR A 100 -8.52 -8.81 -8.80
CA TYR A 100 -7.15 -8.68 -8.30
C TYR A 100 -6.84 -7.28 -7.79
N ARG A 101 -7.40 -6.25 -8.42
CA ARG A 101 -7.27 -4.87 -7.95
C ARG A 101 -7.94 -4.66 -6.60
N LYS A 102 -9.10 -5.28 -6.37
CA LYS A 102 -9.78 -5.30 -5.07
C LYS A 102 -8.92 -6.01 -4.02
N LEU A 103 -8.40 -7.19 -4.33
CA LEU A 103 -7.51 -7.93 -3.42
C LEU A 103 -6.23 -7.14 -3.08
N ALA A 104 -5.62 -6.51 -4.09
CA ALA A 104 -4.44 -5.66 -3.90
C ALA A 104 -4.75 -4.45 -3.01
N PHE A 105 -5.92 -3.82 -3.19
CA PHE A 105 -6.39 -2.74 -2.34
C PHE A 105 -6.60 -3.20 -0.90
N GLU A 106 -7.26 -4.33 -0.66
CA GLU A 106 -7.50 -4.87 0.68
C GLU A 106 -6.17 -5.19 1.40
N ASN A 107 -5.21 -5.79 0.68
CA ASN A 107 -3.88 -6.05 1.22
C ASN A 107 -3.13 -4.76 1.56
N ALA A 108 -3.16 -3.76 0.67
CA ALA A 108 -2.54 -2.46 0.90
C ALA A 108 -3.22 -1.71 2.06
N LEU A 109 -4.54 -1.84 2.21
CA LEU A 109 -5.31 -1.22 3.27
C LEU A 109 -4.89 -1.80 4.64
N LYS A 110 -4.84 -3.13 4.78
CA LYS A 110 -4.36 -3.81 5.99
C LYS A 110 -2.94 -3.36 6.35
N GLN A 111 -2.02 -3.32 5.37
CA GLN A 111 -0.65 -2.87 5.60
C GLN A 111 -0.60 -1.38 6.03
N SER A 112 -1.43 -0.55 5.44
CA SER A 112 -1.49 0.88 5.75
C SER A 112 -2.09 1.13 7.15
N GLU A 113 -3.10 0.36 7.54
CA GLU A 113 -3.69 0.40 8.89
C GLU A 113 -2.69 -0.04 9.94
N GLU A 114 -1.99 -1.16 9.72
CA GLU A 114 -0.92 -1.63 10.61
C GLU A 114 0.16 -0.55 10.78
N LYS A 115 0.58 0.08 9.68
CA LYS A 115 1.59 1.15 9.71
C LYS A 115 1.09 2.38 10.45
N LYS A 116 -0.15 2.81 10.22
CA LYS A 116 -0.78 3.93 10.92
C LYS A 116 -0.82 3.66 12.42
N ARG A 117 -1.26 2.47 12.82
CA ARG A 117 -1.33 2.05 14.23
C ARG A 117 0.04 2.02 14.90
N LEU A 118 1.07 1.49 14.23
CA LEU A 118 2.43 1.50 14.76
C LEU A 118 2.98 2.93 14.91
N ALA A 119 2.72 3.80 13.93
CA ALA A 119 3.16 5.20 14.01
C ALA A 119 2.44 5.97 15.12
N GLU A 120 1.17 5.67 15.35
CA GLU A 120 0.37 6.22 16.45
C GLU A 120 0.87 5.74 17.82
N ASP A 121 1.13 4.44 17.98
CA ASP A 121 1.71 3.86 19.20
C ASP A 121 3.04 4.53 19.54
N VAL A 122 3.92 4.74 18.55
CA VAL A 122 5.22 5.40 18.74
C VAL A 122 5.07 6.88 19.08
N TYR A 123 4.16 7.60 18.42
CA TYR A 123 3.88 8.99 18.72
C TYR A 123 3.32 9.18 20.13
N ASN A 124 2.40 8.30 20.56
CA ASN A 124 1.84 8.32 21.90
C ASN A 124 2.91 7.99 22.96
N ALA A 125 3.76 6.99 22.70
CA ALA A 125 4.89 6.67 23.58
C ALA A 125 5.87 7.84 23.72
N ALA A 126 6.18 8.54 22.62
CA ALA A 126 7.05 9.72 22.65
C ALA A 126 6.40 10.90 23.40
N GLN A 127 5.09 11.08 23.30
CA GLN A 127 4.35 12.10 24.06
C GLN A 127 4.34 11.79 25.56
N LEU A 128 4.13 10.52 25.94
CA LEU A 128 4.20 10.09 27.34
C LEU A 128 5.62 10.24 27.91
N ALA A 129 6.65 9.90 27.13
CA ALA A 129 8.05 10.11 27.53
C ALA A 129 8.36 11.60 27.76
N LYS A 130 7.80 12.51 26.96
CA LYS A 130 7.91 13.97 27.17
C LYS A 130 7.31 14.41 28.50
N GLN A 131 6.14 13.86 28.84
CA GLN A 131 5.44 14.17 30.08
C GLN A 131 6.20 13.62 31.29
N ALA A 132 6.77 12.41 31.17
CA ALA A 132 7.62 11.81 32.20
C ALA A 132 8.97 12.53 32.38
N SER A 133 9.48 13.20 31.33
CA SER A 133 10.69 14.02 31.38
C SER A 133 10.42 15.49 31.74
N ALA A 134 9.16 15.87 32.04
CA ALA A 134 8.87 17.20 32.54
C ALA A 134 9.49 17.35 33.94
N PRO A 135 10.14 18.49 34.26
CA PRO A 135 10.79 18.67 35.54
C PRO A 135 9.74 18.58 36.66
N VAL A 136 9.90 17.59 37.53
CA VAL A 136 9.31 17.63 38.88
C VAL A 136 9.89 18.87 39.56
N PRO A 137 9.10 19.77 40.16
CA PRO A 137 9.66 20.87 40.93
C PRO A 137 10.54 20.28 42.04
N SER A 138 11.81 20.65 42.02
CA SER A 138 12.83 20.25 42.97
C SER A 138 12.51 20.77 44.37
N GLU A 139 12.22 19.86 45.30
CA GLU A 139 12.51 20.06 46.73
C GLU A 139 13.95 19.57 47.03
N PRO A 140 14.69 20.24 47.91
CA PRO A 140 16.13 20.05 48.00
C PRO A 140 16.53 18.78 48.78
N ALA A 141 17.47 18.06 48.16
CA ALA A 141 18.54 17.22 48.69
C ALA A 141 18.49 16.73 50.15
N ALA A 142 18.48 15.41 50.29
CA ALA A 142 19.31 14.69 51.26
C ALA A 142 19.79 13.36 50.64
N GLU A 143 21.09 13.23 50.44
CA GLU A 143 21.82 11.98 50.17
C GLU A 143 22.70 11.66 51.39
N PRO A 144 23.31 10.46 51.54
CA PRO A 144 23.09 9.18 50.84
C PRO A 144 22.98 7.98 51.81
N ALA A 145 22.65 6.79 51.31
CA ALA A 145 23.01 5.53 51.97
C ALA A 145 23.35 4.45 50.93
N GLU A 146 24.59 3.98 51.01
CA GLU A 146 25.17 2.86 50.27
C GLU A 146 24.46 1.52 50.58
N ALA A 147 24.38 0.63 49.58
CA ALA A 147 24.44 -0.82 49.81
C ALA A 147 24.84 -1.56 48.52
N GLU A 148 25.86 -2.40 48.66
CA GLU A 148 26.52 -3.22 47.64
C GLU A 148 25.74 -4.46 47.14
N ALA A 149 26.18 -4.93 45.96
CA ALA A 149 26.32 -6.33 45.50
C ALA A 149 25.10 -7.22 45.22
N GLN A 150 25.00 -7.73 43.98
CA GLN A 150 25.55 -9.06 43.60
C GLN A 150 25.30 -9.40 42.12
N GLU A 151 26.31 -10.03 41.53
CA GLU A 151 26.46 -10.49 40.15
C GLU A 151 26.09 -11.98 40.04
N ALA A 152 25.30 -12.39 39.04
CA ALA A 152 25.13 -13.80 38.64
C ALA A 152 24.63 -13.93 37.17
N PRO A 153 24.99 -15.01 36.45
CA PRO A 153 25.32 -15.00 35.01
C PRO A 153 24.16 -15.30 34.04
N PRO A 154 24.33 -15.13 32.71
CA PRO A 154 23.25 -15.27 31.73
C PRO A 154 23.08 -16.73 31.26
N PRO A 155 21.86 -17.19 30.89
CA PRO A 155 21.73 -18.39 30.09
C PRO A 155 21.90 -18.09 28.58
N THR A 156 22.67 -18.96 27.95
CA THR A 156 23.11 -19.06 26.54
C THR A 156 21.98 -19.22 25.50
N PRO A 157 22.26 -18.97 24.20
CA PRO A 157 21.27 -18.96 23.14
C PRO A 157 21.06 -20.36 22.52
N GLU A 158 19.81 -20.75 22.28
CA GLU A 158 19.51 -21.86 21.37
C GLU A 158 19.20 -21.33 19.97
N ALA A 159 20.00 -21.78 19.01
CA ALA A 159 19.74 -21.67 17.59
C ALA A 159 18.70 -22.71 17.18
N ALA A 160 17.63 -22.27 16.51
CA ALA A 160 16.81 -23.14 15.69
C ALA A 160 16.38 -22.37 14.43
N THR A 161 17.09 -22.68 13.34
CA THR A 161 16.70 -22.41 11.95
C THR A 161 15.29 -22.94 11.68
N SER A 162 14.36 -22.05 11.36
CA SER A 162 13.17 -22.41 10.56
C SER A 162 12.80 -21.20 9.72
N SER A 163 13.03 -21.32 8.42
CA SER A 163 12.72 -20.34 7.38
C SER A 163 11.23 -20.35 7.08
N VAL A 164 10.47 -19.71 7.95
CA VAL A 164 9.14 -19.17 7.68
C VAL A 164 9.13 -17.82 8.40
N PRO A 165 8.79 -16.69 7.76
CA PRO A 165 8.75 -15.41 8.47
C PRO A 165 7.62 -15.50 9.50
N ARG A 166 7.97 -15.83 10.74
CA ARG A 166 7.04 -15.81 11.87
C ARG A 166 6.48 -14.39 11.96
N PRO A 167 5.17 -14.21 12.17
CA PRO A 167 4.61 -12.90 12.40
C PRO A 167 5.34 -12.29 13.60
N MET A 168 6.02 -11.15 13.36
CA MET A 168 6.77 -10.49 14.43
C MET A 168 5.82 -10.10 15.56
N SER A 169 6.24 -10.35 16.80
CA SER A 169 5.51 -9.89 17.98
C SER A 169 5.40 -8.36 17.96
N ARG A 170 4.36 -7.80 18.60
CA ARG A 170 4.09 -6.35 18.60
C ARG A 170 5.31 -5.53 19.00
N ILE A 171 6.05 -6.00 20.01
CA ILE A 171 7.28 -5.36 20.50
C ILE A 171 8.36 -5.35 19.41
N LYS A 172 8.59 -6.48 18.73
CA LYS A 172 9.55 -6.57 17.62
C LYS A 172 9.18 -5.69 16.42
N LYS A 173 7.88 -5.52 16.14
CA LYS A 173 7.41 -4.59 15.10
C LYS A 173 7.69 -3.13 15.47
N LEU A 174 7.49 -2.76 16.74
CA LEU A 174 7.83 -1.43 17.24
C LEU A 174 9.34 -1.20 17.18
N ASP A 175 10.16 -2.12 17.70
CA ASP A 175 11.62 -2.00 17.66
C ASP A 175 12.15 -1.85 16.24
N ALA A 176 11.69 -2.70 15.30
CA ALA A 176 12.10 -2.60 13.90
C ALA A 176 11.66 -1.28 13.25
N TYR A 177 10.50 -0.74 13.65
CA TYR A 177 10.04 0.57 13.20
C TYR A 177 10.91 1.68 13.77
N LEU A 178 11.27 1.63 15.07
CA LEU A 178 12.17 2.57 15.73
C LEU A 178 13.57 2.54 15.11
N THR A 179 14.15 1.35 14.88
CA THR A 179 15.44 1.21 14.18
C THR A 179 15.39 1.81 12.79
N LYS A 180 14.25 1.68 12.08
CA LYS A 180 14.06 2.30 10.77
C LYS A 180 13.96 3.82 10.86
N LEU A 181 13.36 4.37 11.91
CA LEU A 181 13.33 5.81 12.19
C LEU A 181 14.73 6.36 12.47
N GLU A 182 15.50 5.70 13.35
CA GLU A 182 16.87 6.08 13.70
C GLU A 182 17.81 6.02 12.48
N SER A 183 17.59 5.07 11.56
CA SER A 183 18.38 4.94 10.34
C SER A 183 18.06 5.98 9.25
N GLY A 184 17.01 6.79 9.40
CA GLY A 184 16.53 7.73 8.38
C GLY A 184 15.99 7.09 7.08
N ARG A 185 16.10 5.76 6.90
CA ARG A 185 15.61 5.03 5.71
C ARG A 185 14.09 5.01 5.66
N GLY A 186 13.51 5.98 4.94
CA GLY A 186 12.06 6.07 4.69
C GLY A 186 11.44 7.40 5.11
N MET A 187 12.19 8.30 5.75
CA MET A 187 11.74 9.67 6.02
C MET A 187 11.49 10.47 4.74
N THR A 188 12.21 10.19 3.65
CA THR A 188 12.10 10.93 2.37
C THR A 188 11.37 10.19 1.26
N LYS A 189 11.22 8.87 1.34
CA LYS A 189 10.36 8.11 0.40
C LYS A 189 8.91 8.24 0.83
N THR A 190 8.30 9.35 0.41
CA THR A 190 6.87 9.40 0.15
C THR A 190 6.49 8.23 -0.77
N PHE A 191 5.23 7.80 -0.74
CA PHE A 191 4.54 7.49 -1.99
C PHE A 191 4.56 8.77 -2.85
N ALA A 192 5.73 9.18 -3.32
CA ALA A 192 5.79 9.75 -4.64
C ALA A 192 5.31 8.62 -5.53
N PRO A 193 4.35 8.83 -6.45
CA PRO A 193 4.40 8.01 -7.63
C PRO A 193 5.82 8.18 -8.11
N GLU A 194 6.60 7.11 -8.05
CA GLU A 194 7.88 7.08 -8.73
C GLU A 194 7.59 7.68 -10.10
N ARG A 195 8.41 8.62 -10.56
CA ARG A 195 8.34 9.15 -11.92
C ARG A 195 8.66 8.06 -12.96
N GLN A 196 8.28 6.80 -12.70
CA GLN A 196 7.67 5.93 -13.68
C GLN A 196 6.21 6.38 -13.87
N SER A 197 6.03 7.57 -14.45
CA SER A 197 5.00 7.64 -15.48
C SER A 197 5.32 6.47 -16.40
N PRO A 198 4.43 5.48 -16.58
CA PRO A 198 4.57 4.60 -17.72
C PRO A 198 4.72 5.55 -18.90
N THR A 199 5.83 5.46 -19.63
CA THR A 199 5.83 5.92 -21.00
C THR A 199 4.76 5.07 -21.67
N TYR A 200 3.51 5.54 -21.58
CA TYR A 200 2.43 5.11 -22.42
C TYR A 200 2.91 5.50 -23.82
N GLY A 201 3.66 4.59 -24.44
CA GLY A 201 3.82 4.59 -25.89
C GLY A 201 2.42 4.76 -26.44
N LYS A 202 2.22 5.86 -27.17
CA LYS A 202 0.95 6.23 -27.79
C LYS A 202 0.26 4.97 -28.29
N TRP A 203 -0.86 4.61 -27.67
CA TRP A 203 -1.74 3.60 -28.23
C TRP A 203 -2.24 4.13 -29.58
N SER A 204 -1.61 3.63 -30.66
CA SER A 204 -2.15 3.73 -32.01
C SER A 204 -3.30 2.72 -32.13
N LEU A 205 -4.48 3.22 -32.47
CA LEU A 205 -5.69 2.43 -32.75
C LEU A 205 -5.64 1.65 -34.07
N ARG A 206 -4.45 1.51 -34.69
CA ARG A 206 -4.31 0.91 -36.03
C ARG A 206 -3.05 0.06 -36.15
N ALA A 207 -3.07 -1.17 -35.62
CA ALA A 207 -2.37 -2.34 -36.17
C ALA A 207 -2.52 -3.53 -35.23
N GLY A 208 -3.33 -4.50 -35.63
CA GLY A 208 -3.29 -5.87 -35.10
C GLY A 208 -2.22 -6.68 -35.83
N THR A 209 -0.94 -6.35 -35.64
CA THR A 209 0.20 -7.24 -35.95
C THR A 209 1.42 -6.79 -35.13
N PHE A 210 2.03 -7.76 -34.44
CA PHE A 210 3.27 -7.60 -33.70
C PHE A 210 4.44 -7.51 -34.71
N GLN A 211 5.15 -6.38 -34.75
CA GLN A 211 6.49 -6.31 -35.35
C GLN A 211 7.51 -6.30 -34.20
N PRO A 212 8.43 -7.27 -34.14
CA PRO A 212 9.54 -7.22 -33.20
C PRO A 212 10.47 -6.06 -33.58
N GLY A 213 11.09 -5.45 -32.56
CA GLY A 213 11.78 -4.17 -32.63
C GLY A 213 12.77 -4.02 -33.79
N ARG A 214 12.79 -2.82 -34.36
CA ARG A 214 13.83 -2.39 -35.28
C ARG A 214 15.12 -2.19 -34.48
N ASP A 215 16.18 -2.90 -34.87
CA ASP A 215 17.51 -2.71 -34.27
C ASP A 215 18.01 -1.28 -34.47
N LYS A 216 18.73 -0.77 -33.46
CA LYS A 216 19.42 0.53 -33.51
C LYS A 216 20.31 0.57 -34.75
N PRO A 217 20.30 1.64 -35.56
CA PRO A 217 21.33 1.79 -36.58
C PRO A 217 22.70 1.94 -35.89
N ALA A 218 23.67 1.16 -36.37
CA ALA A 218 25.06 1.31 -36.00
C ALA A 218 25.52 2.74 -36.31
N SER A 219 26.22 3.36 -35.36
CA SER A 219 26.89 4.63 -35.58
C SER A 219 27.94 4.46 -36.66
N SER A 220 27.71 5.03 -37.84
CA SER A 220 28.73 5.19 -38.86
C SER A 220 29.31 6.60 -38.79
N SER A 221 30.63 6.64 -38.54
CA SER A 221 31.58 7.76 -38.69
C SER A 221 31.56 8.84 -37.62
#